data_AF-A0A8T1F1C3-F1
#
_entry.id   AF-A0A8T1F1C3-F1
#
_cell.length_a   1.000
_cell.length_b   1.000
_cell.length_c   1.000
_cell.angle_alpha   90.00
_cell.angle_beta   90.00
_cell.angle_gamma   90.00
#
_symmetry.space_group_name_H-M   'P 1'
#
loop_
_entity.id
_entity.type
_entity.pdbx_description
1 polymer ?
#
loop_
_entity_poly.entity_id
_entity_poly.type
_entity_poly.pdbx_seq_one_letter_code
_entity_poly.pdbx_strand_id
1 'polypeptide(L)'
;MSTTNKGFNYIFNTSREDHKVSKALSGYDTEAKVLLKGLKSFDAQTQEKITAVQQYLFATCFQLDQAKYNVNQRVVDVLTAYLLLHYPQLKELHAEGHR
;
A
#
# COMPACT_ATOMS: atom_id res chain seq x y z
N MET A 1 34.40 11.38 24.55
CA MET A 1 33.02 11.47 24.03
C MET A 1 33.09 11.35 22.52
N SER A 2 32.51 10.30 21.93
CA SER A 2 32.51 10.13 20.47
C SER A 2 31.48 11.07 19.87
N THR A 3 31.93 12.09 19.15
CA THR A 3 31.08 13.01 18.40
C THR A 3 30.56 12.28 17.17
N THR A 4 29.42 11.58 17.31
CA THR A 4 28.72 11.02 16.15
C THR A 4 28.35 12.17 15.23
N ASN A 5 28.87 12.15 14.01
CA ASN A 5 28.62 13.16 12.99
C ASN A 5 27.11 13.28 12.76
N LYS A 6 26.57 14.50 12.91
CA LYS A 6 25.12 14.80 12.82
C LYS A 6 24.50 14.32 11.51
N GLY A 7 25.26 14.32 10.41
CA GLY A 7 24.81 13.81 9.11
C GLY A 7 24.59 12.29 9.10
N PHE A 8 25.49 11.52 9.72
CA PHE A 8 25.28 10.08 9.88
C PHE A 8 24.13 9.78 10.82
N ASN A 9 24.01 10.52 11.93
CA ASN A 9 22.91 10.34 12.87
C ASN A 9 21.53 10.64 12.21
N TYR A 10 21.50 11.59 11.29
CA TYR A 10 20.33 11.89 10.46
C TYR A 10 20.03 10.73 9.49
N ILE A 11 20.98 10.28 8.68
CA ILE A 11 20.77 9.19 7.70
C ILE A 11 20.26 7.90 8.36
N PHE A 12 20.76 7.55 9.55
CA PHE A 12 20.35 6.32 10.24
C PHE A 12 19.05 6.43 11.05
N ASN A 13 18.72 7.60 11.61
CA ASN A 13 17.50 7.75 12.40
C ASN A 13 16.31 8.29 11.61
N THR A 14 16.53 9.09 10.57
CA THR A 14 15.45 9.77 9.84
C THR A 14 14.44 8.78 9.27
N SER A 15 14.88 7.70 8.63
CA SER A 15 13.92 6.69 8.11
C SER A 15 13.04 6.07 9.20
N ARG A 16 13.57 5.89 10.42
CA ARG A 16 12.79 5.32 11.53
C ARG A 16 11.82 6.35 12.09
N GLU A 17 12.26 7.59 12.26
CA GLU A 17 11.43 8.68 12.76
C GLU A 17 10.35 9.08 11.74
N ASP A 18 10.69 9.13 10.44
CA ASP A 18 9.74 9.34 9.34
C ASP A 18 8.66 8.26 9.32
N HIS A 19 9.02 7.01 9.61
CA HIS A 19 8.05 5.91 9.70
C HIS A 19 7.11 6.07 10.90
N LYS A 20 7.60 6.59 12.03
CA LYS A 20 6.75 6.93 13.19
C LYS A 20 5.82 8.08 12.89
N VAL A 21 6.33 9.14 12.27
CA VAL A 21 5.52 10.30 11.83
C VAL A 21 4.43 9.84 10.87
N SER A 22 4.79 9.03 9.87
CA SER A 22 3.82 8.49 8.90
C SER A 22 2.72 7.66 9.55
N LYS A 23 3.05 6.85 10.57
CA LYS A 23 2.05 6.10 11.35
C LYS A 23 1.12 7.01 12.14
N ALA A 24 1.68 7.97 12.88
CA ALA A 24 0.90 8.93 13.66
C ALA A 24 -0.07 9.70 12.76
N LEU A 25 0.39 10.17 11.60
CA LEU A 25 -0.45 10.86 10.61
C LEU A 25 -1.51 9.95 9.96
N SER A 26 -1.25 8.65 9.91
CA SER A 26 -2.21 7.64 9.42
C SER A 26 -3.17 7.14 10.52
N GLY A 27 -3.12 7.71 11.73
CA GLY A 27 -3.95 7.30 12.86
C GLY A 27 -3.50 6.02 13.57
N TYR A 28 -2.31 5.52 13.28
CA TYR A 28 -1.72 4.35 13.95
C TYR A 28 -0.84 4.78 15.13
N ASP A 29 -0.74 3.89 16.13
CA ASP A 29 0.30 3.98 17.15
C ASP A 29 1.70 3.93 16.50
N THR A 30 2.64 4.75 16.98
CA THR A 30 3.96 4.92 16.35
C THR A 30 4.80 3.64 16.38
N GLU A 31 4.58 2.79 17.37
CA GLU A 31 5.29 1.52 17.56
C GLU A 31 4.50 0.33 16.99
N ALA A 32 3.25 0.52 16.54
CA ALA A 32 2.44 -0.54 15.98
C ALA A 32 3.12 -1.20 14.76
N LYS A 33 3.12 -2.54 14.73
CA LYS A 33 3.50 -3.29 13.54
C LYS A 33 2.31 -3.34 12.59
N VAL A 34 2.36 -2.55 11.52
CA VAL A 34 1.36 -2.57 10.45
C VAL A 34 1.64 -3.77 9.55
N LEU A 35 0.82 -4.81 9.67
CA LEU A 35 0.90 -5.98 8.79
C LEU A 35 0.23 -5.64 7.46
N LEU A 36 1.03 -5.59 6.41
CA LEU A 36 0.54 -5.42 5.05
C LEU A 36 -0.21 -6.68 4.61
N LYS A 37 -1.45 -6.50 4.12
CA LYS A 37 -2.20 -7.58 3.52
C LYS A 37 -1.54 -8.01 2.21
N GLY A 38 -1.45 -9.32 1.99
CA GLY A 38 -0.85 -9.90 0.80
C GLY A 38 -1.82 -10.79 0.06
N LEU A 39 -1.57 -10.97 -1.24
CA LEU A 39 -2.39 -11.79 -2.14
C LEU A 39 -1.82 -13.20 -2.34
N LYS A 40 -0.64 -13.48 -1.79
CA LYS A 40 0.09 -14.74 -2.01
C LYS A 40 -0.60 -15.98 -1.43
N SER A 41 -1.56 -15.81 -0.53
CA SER A 41 -2.28 -16.91 0.10
C SER A 41 -3.42 -17.48 -0.75
N PHE A 42 -3.81 -16.81 -1.84
CA PHE A 42 -4.83 -17.32 -2.75
C PHE A 42 -4.29 -18.45 -3.63
N ASP A 43 -5.18 -19.33 -4.10
CA ASP A 43 -4.85 -20.37 -5.07
C ASP A 43 -4.43 -19.78 -6.43
N ALA A 44 -3.77 -20.59 -7.27
CA ALA A 44 -3.22 -20.15 -8.54
C ALA A 44 -4.28 -19.58 -9.50
N GLN A 45 -5.47 -20.17 -9.55
CA GLN A 45 -6.54 -19.71 -10.42
C GLN A 45 -7.05 -18.33 -9.97
N THR A 46 -7.20 -18.14 -8.66
CA THR A 46 -7.60 -16.84 -8.10
C THR A 46 -6.52 -15.78 -8.31
N GLN A 47 -5.23 -16.14 -8.17
CA GLN A 47 -4.11 -15.23 -8.43
C GLN A 47 -4.07 -14.73 -9.88
N GLU A 48 -4.37 -15.60 -10.85
CA GLU A 48 -4.46 -15.21 -12.27
C GLU A 48 -5.56 -14.17 -12.49
N LYS A 49 -6.75 -14.40 -11.93
CA LYS A 49 -7.87 -13.44 -12.01
C LYS A 49 -7.53 -12.10 -11.37
N ILE A 50 -6.90 -12.13 -10.20
CA ILE A 50 -6.41 -10.92 -9.52
C ILE A 50 -5.42 -10.15 -10.40
N THR A 51 -4.49 -10.86 -11.05
CA THR A 51 -3.50 -10.25 -11.93
C THR A 51 -4.18 -9.56 -13.12
N ALA A 52 -5.20 -10.19 -13.72
CA ALA A 52 -5.98 -9.57 -14.79
C ALA A 52 -6.70 -8.29 -14.32
N VAL A 53 -7.28 -8.30 -13.12
CA VAL A 53 -7.92 -7.11 -12.52
C VAL A 53 -6.89 -6.01 -12.26
N GLN A 54 -5.69 -6.36 -11.76
CA GLN A 54 -4.61 -5.39 -11.54
C GLN A 54 -4.19 -4.71 -12.84
N GLN A 55 -3.95 -5.48 -13.89
CA GLN A 55 -3.57 -4.94 -15.20
C GLN A 55 -4.60 -3.94 -15.70
N TYR A 56 -5.89 -4.28 -15.61
CA TYR A 56 -6.95 -3.38 -16.03
C TYR A 56 -6.99 -2.13 -15.14
N LEU A 57 -7.15 -2.30 -13.82
CA LEU A 57 -7.34 -1.20 -12.87
C LEU A 57 -6.18 -0.18 -12.91
N PHE A 58 -4.93 -0.66 -12.83
CA PHE A 58 -3.78 0.22 -12.72
C PHE A 58 -3.38 0.85 -14.05
N ALA A 59 -3.60 0.18 -15.19
CA ALA A 59 -3.38 0.77 -16.50
C ALA A 59 -4.46 1.81 -16.82
N THR A 60 -5.75 1.47 -16.67
CA THR A 60 -6.84 2.35 -17.14
C THR A 60 -7.12 3.52 -16.21
N CYS A 61 -7.10 3.30 -14.88
CA CYS A 61 -7.53 4.33 -13.94
C CYS A 61 -6.37 5.27 -13.54
N PHE A 62 -5.13 4.76 -13.54
CA PHE A 62 -4.00 5.49 -12.98
C PHE A 62 -2.80 5.61 -13.91
N GLN A 63 -2.82 4.96 -15.08
CA GLN A 63 -1.70 4.93 -16.04
C GLN A 63 -0.38 4.44 -15.41
N LEU A 64 -0.48 3.60 -14.36
CA LEU A 64 0.65 3.11 -13.58
C LEU A 64 1.36 1.92 -14.24
N ASP A 65 0.93 1.53 -15.43
CA ASP A 65 1.56 0.55 -16.32
C ASP A 65 2.80 1.12 -17.04
N GLN A 66 2.99 2.44 -17.03
CA GLN A 66 4.14 3.07 -17.66
C GLN A 66 5.42 2.80 -16.86
N ALA A 67 6.45 2.29 -17.54
CA ALA A 67 7.76 1.98 -16.95
C ALA A 67 8.40 3.16 -16.19
N LYS A 68 8.08 4.40 -16.58
CA LYS A 68 8.57 5.63 -15.93
C LYS A 68 8.19 5.73 -14.45
N TYR A 69 7.10 5.08 -14.02
CA TYR A 69 6.63 5.13 -12.64
C TYR A 69 7.31 4.08 -11.75
N ASN A 70 7.93 3.05 -12.34
CA ASN A 70 8.68 2.00 -11.64
C ASN A 70 7.98 1.50 -10.36
N VAL A 71 6.67 1.23 -10.45
CA VAL A 71 5.86 0.84 -9.30
C VAL A 71 6.24 -0.57 -8.88
N ASN A 72 6.59 -0.74 -7.60
CA ASN A 72 6.91 -2.05 -7.06
C ASN A 72 5.66 -2.95 -7.03
N GLN A 73 5.76 -4.17 -7.54
CA GLN A 73 4.66 -5.14 -7.56
C GLN A 73 4.02 -5.34 -6.17
N ARG A 74 4.81 -5.32 -5.10
CA ARG A 74 4.29 -5.48 -3.74
C ARG A 74 3.35 -4.34 -3.33
N VAL A 75 3.56 -3.13 -3.86
CA VAL A 75 2.65 -2.00 -3.63
C VAL A 75 1.32 -2.25 -4.35
N VAL A 76 1.38 -2.68 -5.61
CA VAL A 76 0.20 -3.05 -6.41
C VAL A 76 -0.62 -4.14 -5.71
N ASP A 77 0.05 -5.17 -5.20
CA ASP A 77 -0.60 -6.27 -4.47
C ASP A 77 -1.29 -5.80 -3.20
N VAL A 78 -0.63 -4.95 -2.40
CA VAL A 78 -1.22 -4.42 -1.16
C VAL A 78 -2.46 -3.57 -1.48
N LEU A 79 -2.36 -2.64 -2.43
CA LEU A 79 -3.48 -1.78 -2.81
C LEU A 79 -4.67 -2.61 -3.32
N THR A 80 -4.39 -3.63 -4.14
CA THR A 80 -5.42 -4.54 -4.64
C THR A 80 -6.06 -5.34 -3.52
N ALA A 81 -5.27 -5.83 -2.54
CA ALA A 81 -5.79 -6.56 -1.40
C ALA A 81 -6.76 -5.72 -0.56
N TYR A 82 -6.42 -4.44 -0.32
CA TYR A 82 -7.33 -3.52 0.37
C TYR A 82 -8.58 -3.24 -0.46
N LEU A 83 -8.45 -3.04 -1.77
CA LEU A 83 -9.60 -2.81 -2.64
C LEU A 83 -10.56 -4.00 -2.62
N LEU A 84 -10.07 -5.22 -2.76
CA LEU A 84 -10.91 -6.43 -2.72
C LEU A 84 -11.58 -6.63 -1.35
N LEU A 85 -10.85 -6.36 -0.27
CA LEU A 85 -11.38 -6.47 1.09
C LEU A 85 -12.54 -5.49 1.35
N HIS A 86 -12.41 -4.26 0.86
CA HIS A 86 -13.35 -3.17 1.10
C HIS A 86 -14.39 -3.00 -0.02
N TYR A 87 -14.29 -3.76 -1.10
CA TYR A 87 -15.21 -3.68 -2.23
C TYR A 87 -16.69 -3.90 -1.85
N PRO A 88 -17.06 -4.83 -0.94
CA PRO A 88 -18.46 -4.98 -0.51
C PRO A 88 -19.02 -3.70 0.09
N GLN A 89 -18.24 -3.01 0.94
CA GLN A 89 -18.63 -1.76 1.59
C GLN A 89 -18.76 -0.62 0.55
N LEU A 90 -17.85 -0.59 -0.43
CA LEU A 90 -17.96 0.35 -1.55
C LEU A 90 -19.25 0.14 -2.36
N LYS A 91 -19.66 -1.12 -2.53
CA LYS A 91 -20.89 -1.48 -3.25
C LYS A 91 -22.15 -1.08 -2.47
N GLU A 92 -22.14 -1.22 -1.15
CA GLU A 92 -23.22 -0.76 -0.27
C GLU A 92 -23.38 0.77 -0.33
N LEU A 93 -22.28 1.52 -0.24
CA LEU A 93 -22.29 2.98 -0.39
C LEU A 93 -22.82 3.43 -1.76
N HIS A 94 -22.51 2.69 -2.83
CA HIS A 94 -23.05 2.98 -4.15
C HIS A 94 -24.56 2.70 -4.26
N ALA A 95 -25.07 1.68 -3.56
CA ALA A 95 -26.50 1.37 -3.54
C ALA A 95 -27.31 2.45 -2.79
N GLU A 96 -26.72 3.11 -1.80
CA GLU A 96 -27.34 4.21 -1.06
C GLU A 96 -27.26 5.57 -1.78
N GLY A 97 -26.44 5.69 -2.83
CA GLY A 97 -26.22 6.92 -3.63
C GLY A 97 -27.26 7.21 -4.73
N HIS A 98 -28.39 6.52 -4.76
CA HIS A 98 -29.54 6.83 -5.65
C HIS A 98 -30.57 7.75 -4.97
N ARG A 99 -30.14 8.91 -4.47
CA ARG A 99 -31.02 10.02 -4.08
C ARG A 99 -30.59 11.32 -4.73
#